data_AF-A3GI59-F1
#
_entry.id   AF-A3GI59-F1
#
_cell.length_a   1.000
_cell.length_b   1.000
_cell.length_c   1.000
_cell.angle_alpha   90.00
_cell.angle_beta   90.00
_cell.angle_gamma   90.00
#
_symmetry.space_group_name_H-M   'P 1'
#
loop_
_entity.id
_entity.type
_entity.pdbx_description
1 polymer ?
#
loop_
_entity_poly.entity_id
_entity_poly.type
_entity_poly.pdbx_seq_one_letter_code
_entity_poly.pdbx_strand_id
1 'polypeptide(L)'
;MSKFENSSFHREGKKGKPVMTSSIRKPQPKAPQSEFITELVETGKANWKKAPQAVRTRYYGVFMILLSVPLIIIPSLEMYRRLEGTSTKKVRQGELLEGNEVRKYDEAEKWKVEKESWTYKIFGKDFFLQGFTSKTMEDPTGKSSK
;
A
#
# COMPACT_ATOMS: atom_id res chain seq x y z
N MET A 1 -13.15 41.80 18.24
CA MET A 1 -12.72 41.35 16.90
C MET A 1 -12.53 39.85 16.94
N SER A 2 -13.37 39.10 16.21
CA SER A 2 -13.45 37.64 16.29
C SER A 2 -12.45 37.00 15.31
N LYS A 3 -11.64 36.04 15.80
CA LYS A 3 -10.54 35.35 15.08
C LYS A 3 -10.97 34.49 13.88
N PHE A 4 -12.23 34.54 13.47
CA PHE A 4 -12.83 33.56 12.54
C PHE A 4 -13.55 34.16 11.32
N GLU A 5 -13.44 35.46 11.07
CA GLU A 5 -14.12 36.11 9.93
C GLU A 5 -13.69 35.60 8.54
N ASN A 6 -12.54 34.93 8.43
CA ASN A 6 -12.01 34.40 7.15
C ASN A 6 -12.06 32.86 7.03
N SER A 7 -12.80 32.15 7.89
CA SER A 7 -12.94 30.70 7.77
C SER A 7 -14.05 30.32 6.77
N SER A 8 -13.71 29.49 5.78
CA SER A 8 -14.66 28.92 4.82
C SER A 8 -15.65 27.92 5.45
N PHE A 9 -15.43 27.53 6.71
CA PHE A 9 -16.22 26.51 7.41
C PHE A 9 -17.33 27.07 8.30
N HIS A 10 -17.33 28.37 8.61
CA HIS A 10 -18.37 29.02 9.41
C HIS A 10 -19.06 30.13 8.62
N ARG A 11 -19.81 29.73 7.59
CA ARG A 11 -20.74 30.63 6.90
C ARG A 11 -22.16 30.37 7.40
N GLU A 12 -22.41 30.67 8.68
CA GLU A 12 -23.77 30.66 9.20
C GLU A 12 -24.56 31.83 8.59
N GLY A 13 -25.69 31.51 7.97
CA GLY A 13 -26.70 32.51 7.62
C GLY A 13 -26.62 33.15 6.23
N LYS A 14 -26.81 32.36 5.16
CA LYS A 14 -27.55 32.87 3.99
C LYS A 14 -28.56 31.83 3.51
N LYS A 15 -29.81 32.00 3.93
CA LYS A 15 -31.00 31.48 3.25
C LYS A 15 -31.07 32.15 1.87
N GLY A 16 -30.37 31.60 0.90
CA GLY A 16 -30.41 31.99 -0.50
C GLY A 16 -30.91 30.83 -1.34
N LYS A 17 -31.92 31.08 -2.17
CA LYS A 17 -32.64 30.16 -3.06
C LYS A 17 -31.70 29.21 -3.82
N PRO A 18 -32.12 27.97 -4.16
CA PRO A 18 -31.31 27.09 -4.99
C PRO A 18 -31.13 27.73 -6.36
N VAL A 19 -29.92 28.20 -6.65
CA VAL A 19 -29.53 28.55 -8.01
C VAL A 19 -29.37 27.22 -8.74
N MET A 20 -30.43 26.79 -9.42
CA MET A 20 -30.33 25.81 -10.49
C MET A 20 -29.54 26.46 -11.63
N THR A 21 -28.21 26.42 -11.51
CA THR A 21 -27.34 26.57 -12.67
C THR A 21 -27.43 25.25 -13.42
N SER A 22 -28.36 25.16 -14.37
CA SER A 22 -28.26 24.22 -15.47
C SER A 22 -26.90 24.46 -16.13
N SER A 23 -25.91 23.65 -15.77
CA SER A 23 -24.62 23.69 -16.45
C SER A 23 -24.86 23.20 -17.87
N ILE A 24 -25.14 24.14 -18.77
CA ILE A 24 -24.92 23.94 -20.20
C ILE A 24 -23.43 23.65 -20.30
N ARG A 25 -23.06 22.36 -20.31
CA ARG A 25 -21.70 21.93 -20.61
C ARG A 25 -21.44 22.41 -22.03
N LYS A 26 -20.72 23.52 -22.18
CA LYS A 26 -20.11 23.88 -23.46
C LYS A 26 -19.38 22.63 -23.94
N PRO A 27 -19.61 22.16 -25.18
CA PRO A 27 -18.81 21.07 -25.73
C PRO A 27 -17.36 21.54 -25.63
N GLN A 28 -16.55 20.82 -24.85
CA GLN A 28 -15.13 21.10 -24.80
C GLN A 28 -14.62 21.06 -26.25
N PRO A 29 -13.88 22.08 -26.71
CA PRO A 29 -13.29 22.02 -28.04
C PRO A 29 -12.49 20.73 -28.10
N LYS A 30 -12.81 19.87 -29.08
CA LYS A 30 -12.05 18.64 -29.34
C LYS A 30 -10.58 19.06 -29.40
N ALA A 31 -9.81 18.67 -28.39
CA ALA A 31 -8.38 18.94 -28.37
C ALA A 31 -7.80 18.48 -29.72
N PRO A 32 -6.84 19.22 -30.30
CA PRO A 32 -6.23 18.83 -31.57
C PRO A 32 -5.76 17.38 -31.43
N GLN A 33 -6.29 16.50 -32.27
CA GLN A 33 -5.95 15.08 -32.26
C GLN A 33 -4.46 15.00 -32.57
N SER A 34 -3.65 14.65 -31.57
CA SER A 34 -2.20 14.57 -31.76
C SER A 34 -1.89 13.56 -32.86
N GLU A 35 -0.97 13.89 -33.77
CA GLU A 35 -0.54 13.03 -34.88
C GLU A 35 -0.24 11.60 -34.44
N PHE A 36 0.28 11.44 -33.22
CA PHE A 36 0.48 10.14 -32.58
C PHE A 36 -0.77 9.27 -32.49
N ILE A 37 -1.92 9.84 -32.12
CA ILE A 37 -3.19 9.11 -31.98
C ILE A 37 -3.73 8.76 -33.36
N THR A 38 -3.64 9.67 -34.33
CA THR A 38 -4.06 9.41 -35.72
C THR A 38 -3.24 8.27 -36.33
N GLU A 39 -1.90 8.32 -36.22
CA GLU A 39 -1.01 7.27 -36.71
C GLU A 39 -1.25 5.93 -35.98
N LEU A 40 -1.53 5.96 -34.67
CA LEU A 40 -1.86 4.76 -33.91
C LEU A 40 -3.17 4.12 -34.39
N VAL A 41 -4.19 4.93 -34.70
CA VAL A 41 -5.50 4.44 -35.16
C VAL A 41 -5.41 3.90 -36.59
N GLU A 42 -4.63 4.55 -37.45
CA GLU A 42 -4.49 4.15 -38.86
C GLU A 42 -3.56 2.93 -39.05
N THR A 43 -2.42 2.90 -38.34
CA THR A 43 -1.39 1.87 -38.55
C THR A 43 -1.46 0.72 -37.52
N GLY A 44 -2.20 0.91 -36.43
CA GLY A 44 -2.24 -0.02 -35.29
C GLY A 44 -0.94 -0.09 -34.49
N LYS A 45 0.09 0.71 -34.83
CA LYS A 45 1.41 0.68 -34.17
C LYS A 45 1.70 2.02 -33.50
N ALA A 46 2.07 1.97 -32.22
CA ALA A 46 2.42 3.16 -31.46
C ALA A 46 3.82 3.67 -31.84
N ASN A 47 3.88 4.82 -32.52
CA ASN A 47 5.15 5.51 -32.77
C ASN A 47 5.53 6.40 -31.58
N TRP A 48 6.16 5.82 -30.57
CA TRP A 48 6.48 6.51 -29.32
C TRP A 48 7.35 7.75 -29.50
N LYS A 49 8.11 7.88 -30.61
CA LYS A 49 8.92 9.06 -30.92
C LYS A 49 8.08 10.32 -31.19
N LYS A 50 6.86 10.15 -31.71
CA LYS A 50 5.90 11.23 -31.97
C LYS A 50 4.89 11.43 -30.85
N ALA A 51 4.91 10.56 -29.82
CA ALA A 51 3.96 10.65 -28.71
C ALA A 51 4.13 11.95 -27.92
N PRO A 52 3.04 12.68 -27.62
CA PRO A 52 3.07 13.82 -26.71
C PRO A 52 3.64 13.42 -25.35
N GLN A 53 4.36 14.33 -24.71
CA GLN A 53 4.98 14.06 -23.39
C GLN A 53 3.96 13.57 -22.36
N ALA A 54 2.76 14.16 -22.35
CA ALA A 54 1.68 13.74 -21.45
C ALA A 54 1.26 12.27 -21.65
N VAL A 55 1.28 11.75 -22.88
CA VAL A 55 0.93 10.36 -23.18
C VAL A 55 2.03 9.42 -22.68
N ARG A 56 3.30 9.78 -22.90
CA ARG A 56 4.45 8.99 -22.40
C ARG A 56 4.44 8.91 -20.88
N THR A 57 4.26 10.03 -20.19
CA THR A 57 4.23 10.07 -18.71
C THR A 57 3.12 9.21 -18.15
N ARG A 58 1.91 9.25 -18.74
CA ARG A 58 0.80 8.40 -18.32
C ARG A 58 1.07 6.92 -18.56
N TYR A 59 1.65 6.58 -19.72
CA TYR A 59 2.05 5.20 -20.03
C TYR A 59 3.06 4.67 -19.02
N TYR A 60 4.13 5.42 -18.73
CA TYR A 60 5.10 5.03 -17.71
C TYR A 60 4.47 4.89 -16.33
N GLY A 61 3.55 5.76 -15.95
CA GLY A 61 2.82 5.64 -14.68
C GLY A 61 2.03 4.34 -14.59
N VAL A 62 1.24 4.01 -15.62
CA VAL A 62 0.48 2.75 -15.66
C VAL A 62 1.41 1.54 -15.68
N PHE A 63 2.49 1.60 -16.45
CA PHE A 63 3.49 0.53 -16.51
C PHE A 63 4.11 0.28 -15.13
N MET A 64 4.50 1.33 -14.41
CA MET A 64 5.07 1.21 -13.07
C MET A 64 4.06 0.66 -12.05
N ILE A 65 2.78 1.03 -12.16
CA ILE A 65 1.72 0.43 -11.35
C ILE A 65 1.62 -1.08 -11.62
N LEU A 66 1.58 -1.49 -12.89
CA LEU A 66 1.50 -2.91 -13.24
C LEU A 66 2.74 -3.68 -12.79
N LEU A 67 3.92 -3.07 -12.88
CA LEU A 67 5.18 -3.65 -12.42
C LEU A 67 5.22 -3.79 -10.89
N SER A 68 4.54 -2.92 -10.14
CA SER A 68 4.49 -2.98 -8.68
C SER A 68 3.50 -4.03 -8.15
N VAL A 69 2.51 -4.44 -8.96
CA VAL A 69 1.53 -5.47 -8.58
C VAL A 69 2.16 -6.74 -7.99
N PRO A 70 3.12 -7.44 -8.64
CA PRO A 70 3.73 -8.64 -8.05
C PRO A 70 4.51 -8.34 -6.77
N LEU A 71 5.18 -7.19 -6.70
CA LEU A 71 5.93 -6.77 -5.50
C LEU A 71 5.02 -6.50 -4.30
N ILE A 72 3.74 -6.18 -4.53
CA ILE A 72 2.76 -5.97 -3.47
C ILE A 72 2.05 -7.31 -3.14
N ILE A 73 1.55 -8.02 -4.16
CA ILE A 73 0.72 -9.22 -3.96
C ILE A 73 1.48 -10.32 -3.23
N ILE A 74 2.73 -10.61 -3.62
CA ILE A 74 3.51 -11.71 -3.04
C ILE A 74 3.69 -11.53 -1.52
N PRO A 75 4.23 -10.40 -1.02
CA PRO A 75 4.36 -10.17 0.41
C PRO A 75 3.00 -10.01 1.10
N SER A 76 1.97 -9.48 0.44
CA SER A 76 0.62 -9.44 1.03
C SER A 76 0.06 -10.83 1.28
N LEU A 77 0.24 -11.77 0.35
CA LEU A 77 -0.21 -13.15 0.50
C LEU A 77 0.57 -13.89 1.60
N GLU A 78 1.89 -13.67 1.66
CA GLU A 78 2.72 -14.22 2.73
C GLU A 78 2.33 -13.65 4.09
N MET A 79 2.09 -12.34 4.18
CA MET A 79 1.63 -11.68 5.39
C MET A 79 0.26 -12.22 5.83
N TYR A 80 -0.67 -12.39 4.89
CA TYR A 80 -1.98 -13.00 5.15
C TYR A 80 -1.84 -14.40 5.75
N ARG A 81 -1.01 -15.26 5.14
CA ARG A 81 -0.71 -16.60 5.68
C ARG A 81 -0.07 -16.56 7.07
N ARG A 82 0.79 -15.58 7.34
CA ARG A 82 1.41 -15.39 8.66
C ARG A 82 0.39 -14.94 9.71
N LEU A 83 -0.55 -14.06 9.36
CA LEU A 83 -1.63 -13.63 10.24
C LEU A 83 -2.63 -14.77 10.54
N GLU A 84 -2.86 -15.67 9.58
CA GLU A 84 -3.67 -16.87 9.76
C GLU A 84 -2.93 -18.00 10.52
N GLY A 85 -1.64 -17.82 10.84
CA GLY A 85 -0.84 -18.81 11.56
C GLY A 85 -0.42 -20.03 10.73
N THR A 86 -0.64 -20.00 9.40
CA THR A 86 -0.22 -21.06 8.47
C THR A 86 1.25 -20.97 8.09
N SER A 87 1.89 -19.83 8.35
CA SER A 87 3.32 -19.59 8.10
C SER A 87 3.95 -18.80 9.24
N THR A 88 5.18 -19.15 9.64
CA THR A 88 5.94 -18.42 10.66
C THR A 88 7.17 -17.75 10.06
N LYS A 89 7.56 -16.61 10.64
CA LYS A 89 8.88 -16.04 10.34
C LYS A 89 9.95 -17.00 10.88
N LYS A 90 10.94 -17.32 10.04
CA LYS A 90 12.14 -18.06 10.47
C LYS A 90 12.91 -17.21 11.49
N VAL A 91 13.17 -17.79 12.66
CA VAL A 91 13.95 -17.18 13.74
C VAL A 91 15.42 -17.10 13.33
N ARG A 92 16.09 -15.99 13.67
CA ARG A 92 17.53 -15.82 13.43
C ARG A 92 18.31 -16.91 14.16
N GLN A 93 19.04 -17.74 13.42
CA GLN A 93 19.74 -18.90 14.01
C GLN A 93 21.14 -18.60 14.53
N GLY A 94 21.72 -17.48 14.11
CA GLY A 94 23.10 -17.14 14.44
C GLY A 94 23.55 -15.84 13.79
N GLU A 95 24.84 -15.57 13.99
CA GLU A 95 25.57 -14.45 13.42
C GLU A 95 26.78 -14.91 12.63
N LEU A 96 27.06 -14.22 11.53
CA LEU A 96 28.28 -14.43 10.77
C LEU A 96 29.38 -13.62 11.44
N LEU A 97 30.42 -14.30 11.92
CA LEU A 97 31.61 -13.69 12.50
C LEU A 97 32.60 -13.29 11.40
N GLU A 98 33.53 -12.42 11.77
CA GLU A 98 34.70 -12.10 10.95
C GLU A 98 35.51 -13.39 10.73
N GLY A 99 35.67 -13.81 9.48
CA GLY A 99 36.30 -15.09 9.13
C GLY A 99 35.37 -16.15 8.53
N ASN A 100 34.12 -15.79 8.19
CA ASN A 100 33.14 -16.69 7.57
C ASN A 100 32.64 -17.82 8.49
N GLU A 101 32.93 -17.74 9.79
CA GLU A 101 32.40 -18.67 10.78
C GLU A 101 31.00 -18.26 11.25
N VAL A 102 30.09 -19.23 11.32
CA VAL A 102 28.72 -18.99 11.80
C VAL A 102 28.64 -19.32 13.29
N ARG A 103 28.53 -18.30 14.13
CA ARG A 103 28.19 -18.48 15.54
C ARG A 103 26.71 -18.80 15.64
N LYS A 104 26.39 -20.04 15.94
CA LYS A 104 25.01 -20.46 16.22
C LYS A 104 24.59 -19.91 17.58
N TYR A 105 23.35 -19.43 17.64
CA TYR A 105 22.73 -19.01 18.89
C TYR A 105 22.15 -20.19 19.64
N ASP A 106 22.24 -20.13 20.97
CA ASP A 106 21.48 -21.00 21.85
C ASP A 106 19.99 -20.63 21.84
N GLU A 107 19.12 -21.55 22.24
CA GLU A 107 17.65 -21.33 22.18
C GLU A 107 17.18 -20.10 22.97
N ALA A 108 17.80 -19.83 24.12
CA ALA A 108 17.53 -18.64 24.92
C ALA A 108 17.99 -17.35 24.21
N GLU A 109 19.15 -17.39 23.55
CA GLU A 109 19.73 -16.25 22.83
C GLU A 109 18.89 -15.92 21.58
N LYS A 110 18.43 -16.95 20.86
CA LYS A 110 17.48 -16.80 19.74
C LYS A 110 16.23 -16.03 20.16
N TRP A 111 15.62 -16.42 21.30
CA TRP A 111 14.41 -15.74 21.77
C TRP A 111 14.65 -14.35 22.30
N LYS A 112 15.81 -14.08 22.90
CA LYS A 112 16.17 -12.72 23.34
C LYS A 112 16.32 -11.79 22.14
N VAL A 113 17.12 -12.20 21.14
CA VAL A 113 17.35 -11.42 19.91
C VAL A 113 16.04 -11.19 19.14
N GLU A 114 15.17 -12.20 19.06
CA GLU A 114 13.90 -12.03 18.36
C GLU A 114 12.97 -11.06 19.09
N LYS A 115 12.86 -11.14 20.42
CA LYS A 115 12.07 -10.21 21.24
C LYS A 115 12.54 -8.76 21.14
N GLU A 116 13.84 -8.55 20.96
CA GLU A 116 14.44 -7.23 20.79
C GLU A 116 14.24 -6.66 19.37
N SER A 117 13.87 -7.51 18.40
CA SER A 117 13.67 -7.11 16.99
C SER A 117 12.46 -6.20 16.79
N TRP A 118 12.58 -5.28 15.82
CA TRP A 118 11.46 -4.42 15.40
C TRP A 118 10.26 -5.24 14.91
N THR A 119 10.50 -6.35 14.23
CA THR A 119 9.45 -7.23 13.76
C THR A 119 8.63 -7.84 14.89
N TYR A 120 9.27 -8.21 16.00
CA TYR A 120 8.55 -8.70 17.19
C TYR A 120 7.77 -7.58 17.88
N LYS A 121 8.30 -6.36 17.92
CA LYS A 121 7.61 -5.20 18.50
C LYS A 121 6.35 -4.79 17.72
N ILE A 122 6.37 -4.91 16.39
CA ILE A 122 5.24 -4.51 15.52
C ILE A 122 4.20 -5.63 15.41
N PHE A 123 4.64 -6.88 15.22
CA PHE A 123 3.74 -7.99 14.91
C PHE A 123 3.44 -8.91 16.09
N GLY A 124 4.17 -8.77 17.21
CA GLY A 124 3.96 -9.57 18.41
C GLY A 124 4.39 -11.03 18.27
N LYS A 125 4.02 -11.82 19.28
CA LYS A 125 4.38 -13.24 19.42
C LYS A 125 3.77 -14.12 18.32
N ASP A 126 2.60 -13.72 17.81
CA ASP A 126 1.81 -14.45 16.81
C ASP A 126 2.54 -14.64 15.47
N PHE A 127 3.53 -13.78 15.18
CA PHE A 127 4.27 -13.83 13.92
C PHE A 127 5.38 -14.90 13.87
N PHE A 128 5.71 -15.49 15.02
CA PHE A 128 6.89 -16.33 15.22
C PHE A 128 6.61 -17.76 15.68
N LEU A 129 5.41 -18.03 16.18
CA LEU A 129 5.01 -19.33 16.69
C LEU A 129 3.95 -19.97 15.81
N GLN A 130 4.25 -21.19 15.36
CA GLN A 130 3.39 -21.90 14.43
C GLN A 130 2.13 -22.34 15.18
N GLY A 131 0.96 -21.88 14.74
CA GLY A 131 -0.32 -22.18 15.39
C GLY A 131 -0.70 -21.31 16.61
N PHE A 132 0.13 -20.34 17.02
CA PHE A 132 -0.26 -19.31 18.00
C PHE A 132 -0.72 -18.07 17.26
N THR A 133 -2.02 -17.94 17.05
CA THR A 133 -2.64 -16.68 16.62
C THR A 133 -3.54 -16.20 17.75
N SER A 134 -3.76 -14.89 17.86
CA SER A 134 -4.80 -14.28 18.70
C SER A 134 -6.21 -14.87 18.49
N LYS A 135 -6.44 -15.63 17.41
CA LYS A 135 -7.68 -16.40 17.18
C LYS A 135 -7.65 -17.84 17.73
N THR A 136 -6.47 -18.41 18.01
CA THR A 136 -6.29 -19.76 18.56
C THR A 136 -5.83 -19.76 20.01
N MET A 137 -5.46 -18.62 20.58
CA MET A 137 -5.37 -18.45 22.03
C MET A 137 -6.78 -18.36 22.60
N GLU A 138 -7.28 -19.45 23.18
CA GLU A 138 -8.26 -19.30 24.25
C GLU A 138 -7.63 -18.46 25.35
N ASP A 139 -8.30 -17.37 25.73
CA ASP A 139 -7.93 -16.60 26.90
C ASP A 139 -7.84 -17.57 28.10
N PRO A 140 -6.75 -17.60 28.87
CA PRO A 140 -6.67 -18.42 30.09
C PRO A 140 -7.72 -18.00 31.14
N THR A 141 -8.44 -16.91 30.90
CA THR A 141 -9.53 -16.36 31.71
C THR A 141 -10.93 -16.63 31.15
N GLY A 142 -11.08 -17.42 30.07
CA GLY A 142 -12.37 -17.99 29.66
C GLY A 142 -13.45 -16.97 29.29
N LYS A 143 -13.09 -15.77 28.85
CA LYS A 143 -14.05 -14.81 28.29
C LYS A 143 -13.87 -14.72 26.79
N SER A 144 -14.75 -15.42 26.07
CA SER A 144 -14.87 -15.23 24.63
C SER A 144 -15.27 -13.78 24.33
N SER A 145 -14.45 -13.09 23.53
CA SER A 145 -14.84 -11.83 22.91
C SER A 145 -15.93 -12.14 21.89
N LYS A 146 -17.18 -11.79 22.22
CA LYS A 146 -18.24 -11.60 21.22
C LYS A 146 -17.97 -10.35 20.39
#